data_AF-A0AAV8ZCU3-F1
#
_entry.id   AF-A0AAV8ZCU3-F1
#
_cell.length_a   1.000
_cell.length_b   1.000
_cell.length_c   1.000
_cell.angle_alpha   90.00
_cell.angle_beta   90.00
_cell.angle_gamma   90.00
#
_symmetry.space_group_name_H-M   'P 1'
#
loop_
_entity.id
_entity.type
_entity.pdbx_description
1 polymer ?
#
loop_
_entity_poly.entity_id
_entity_poly.type
_entity_poly.pdbx_seq_one_letter_code
_entity_poly.pdbx_strand_id
1 'polypeptide(L)'
;MDLTKFKSFHLAELCSFCLECIQCKDLLPELLNVLAEREKFEYNDIEYTGIEYKRDFVNSLCMSSWSPNIVTLLTSMFIDMPLTKEEHLKVVNKLGTYIEKMTPQEIPPFIYQLLKFCKHYNNYKVILVLRIYNNANLNGNSSSDSTNTNDFDLIETTDNQETVEAESTVLYHIHTVASLGHDCIKDYLNSLKNVLRCPEFILDPFQLMVLFTISTIPHYEETIFDIIRPCIVRSYQENQKRQHSCWFREVVSTCHKPEEVLSQVVKFSLQDRDLVIQGLVNFGFVLLGIGSALGRDLIAEKQWSLGNMILLKIIKRKRNIASTVIQTLCNHIVTRQNVSQYIDCLKMP
;
A
#
# COMPACT_ATOMS: atom_id res chain seq x y z
N MET A 1 -17.89 0.13 -34.30
CA MET A 1 -17.73 -0.47 -35.66
C MET A 1 -18.06 -1.94 -35.50
N ASP A 2 -18.77 -2.60 -36.42
CA ASP A 2 -19.16 -4.01 -36.20
C ASP A 2 -17.99 -4.96 -36.52
N LEU A 3 -17.05 -5.10 -35.58
CA LEU A 3 -15.81 -5.87 -35.72
C LEU A 3 -16.05 -7.38 -35.96
N THR A 4 -17.23 -7.88 -35.60
CA THR A 4 -17.61 -9.29 -35.74
C THR A 4 -17.68 -9.76 -37.19
N LYS A 5 -17.86 -8.82 -38.14
CA LYS A 5 -17.97 -9.08 -39.58
C LYS A 5 -16.63 -9.22 -40.31
N PHE A 6 -15.52 -8.87 -39.67
CA PHE A 6 -14.20 -8.96 -40.28
C PHE A 6 -13.65 -10.40 -40.21
N LYS A 7 -12.88 -10.78 -41.23
CA LYS A 7 -12.15 -12.06 -41.23
C LYS A 7 -11.07 -12.03 -40.14
N SER A 8 -10.85 -13.18 -39.48
CA SER A 8 -9.86 -13.31 -38.41
C SER A 8 -8.45 -12.89 -38.82
N PHE A 9 -8.05 -13.16 -40.07
CA PHE A 9 -6.77 -12.72 -40.63
C PHE A 9 -6.58 -11.19 -40.57
N HIS A 10 -7.58 -10.42 -41.02
CA HIS A 10 -7.51 -8.95 -41.00
C HIS A 10 -7.55 -8.39 -39.57
N LEU A 11 -8.27 -9.05 -38.67
CA LEU A 11 -8.25 -8.68 -37.25
C LEU A 11 -6.87 -8.90 -36.64
N ALA A 12 -6.19 -10.00 -36.99
CA ALA A 12 -4.82 -10.29 -36.54
C ALA A 12 -3.79 -9.32 -37.15
N GLU A 13 -3.92 -8.93 -38.42
CA GLU A 13 -3.12 -7.86 -39.03
C GLU A 13 -3.33 -6.51 -38.33
N LEU A 14 -4.58 -6.19 -37.97
CA LEU A 14 -4.86 -4.98 -37.20
C LEU A 14 -4.25 -5.03 -35.81
N CYS A 15 -4.29 -6.18 -35.13
CA CYS A 15 -3.62 -6.37 -33.85
C CYS A 15 -2.10 -6.18 -33.96
N SER A 16 -1.45 -6.75 -34.97
CA SER A 16 0.00 -6.57 -35.17
C SER A 16 0.34 -5.12 -35.51
N PHE A 17 -0.47 -4.46 -36.34
CA PHE A 17 -0.34 -3.02 -36.58
C PHE A 17 -0.51 -2.20 -35.31
N CYS A 18 -1.42 -2.58 -34.39
CA CYS A 18 -1.57 -1.92 -33.08
C CYS A 18 -0.34 -2.11 -32.17
N LEU A 19 0.42 -3.19 -32.32
CA LEU A 19 1.69 -3.36 -31.60
C LEU A 19 2.75 -2.37 -32.08
N GLU A 20 2.77 -2.08 -33.37
CA GLU A 20 3.69 -1.11 -33.99
C GLU A 20 3.22 0.34 -33.76
N CYS A 21 1.92 0.56 -33.88
CA CYS A 21 1.25 1.84 -33.69
C CYS A 21 0.50 1.87 -32.35
N ILE A 22 1.22 2.33 -31.32
CA ILE A 22 0.74 2.56 -29.94
C ILE A 22 -0.50 3.49 -29.86
N GLN A 23 -0.91 4.13 -30.96
CA GLN A 23 -2.10 4.98 -31.05
C GLN A 23 -3.43 4.22 -31.19
N CYS A 24 -3.42 2.93 -31.56
CA CYS A 24 -4.65 2.15 -31.81
C CYS A 24 -5.17 1.36 -30.59
N LYS A 25 -4.83 1.80 -29.37
CA LYS A 25 -5.07 1.03 -28.13
C LYS A 25 -6.52 0.84 -27.74
N ASP A 26 -7.39 1.80 -28.06
CA ASP A 26 -8.80 1.71 -27.66
C ASP A 26 -9.54 0.59 -28.42
N LEU A 27 -9.03 0.19 -29.58
CA LEU A 27 -9.57 -0.89 -30.40
C LEU A 27 -9.03 -2.26 -30.00
N LEU A 28 -7.87 -2.32 -29.35
CA LEU A 28 -7.16 -3.57 -29.11
C LEU A 28 -7.91 -4.57 -28.19
N PRO A 29 -8.55 -4.14 -27.08
CA PRO A 29 -9.38 -5.04 -26.28
C PRO A 29 -10.53 -5.64 -27.09
N GLU A 30 -11.21 -4.82 -27.90
CA GLU A 30 -12.35 -5.25 -28.72
C GLU A 30 -11.90 -6.24 -29.81
N LEU A 31 -10.78 -5.96 -30.50
CA LEU A 31 -10.20 -6.85 -31.51
C LEU A 31 -9.82 -8.21 -30.91
N LEU A 32 -9.11 -8.22 -29.77
CA LEU A 32 -8.67 -9.46 -29.13
C LEU A 32 -9.83 -10.25 -28.54
N ASN A 33 -10.89 -9.58 -28.09
CA ASN A 33 -12.11 -10.24 -27.63
C ASN A 33 -12.81 -10.98 -28.78
N VAL A 34 -12.98 -10.31 -29.93
CA VAL A 34 -13.57 -10.93 -31.12
C VAL A 34 -12.70 -12.09 -31.64
N LEU A 35 -11.37 -11.95 -31.59
CA LEU A 35 -10.45 -13.02 -31.98
C LEU A 35 -10.48 -14.19 -31.01
N ALA A 36 -10.58 -13.96 -29.70
CA ALA A 36 -10.60 -15.01 -28.69
C ALA A 36 -11.79 -15.98 -28.82
N GLU A 37 -12.91 -15.51 -29.40
CA GLU A 37 -14.10 -16.33 -29.67
C GLU A 37 -13.99 -17.19 -30.94
N ARG A 38 -12.94 -17.02 -31.76
CA ARG A 38 -12.76 -17.77 -33.00
C ARG A 38 -12.15 -19.15 -32.72
N GLU A 39 -12.75 -20.20 -33.29
CA GLU A 39 -12.29 -21.57 -33.11
C GLU A 39 -10.88 -21.77 -33.67
N LYS A 40 -10.68 -21.47 -34.97
CA LYS A 40 -9.40 -21.64 -35.67
C LYS A 40 -9.24 -20.63 -36.79
N PHE A 41 -8.03 -20.12 -36.99
CA PHE A 41 -7.64 -19.34 -38.15
C PHE A 41 -6.14 -19.44 -38.43
N GLU A 42 -5.72 -19.16 -39.65
CA GLU A 42 -4.32 -19.16 -40.06
C GLU A 42 -3.77 -17.72 -40.10
N TYR A 43 -2.59 -17.52 -39.53
CA TYR A 43 -1.87 -16.25 -39.55
C TYR A 43 -0.35 -16.51 -39.57
N ASN A 44 0.37 -15.90 -40.52
CA ASN A 44 1.80 -16.15 -40.75
C ASN A 44 2.17 -17.63 -40.90
N ASP A 45 1.41 -18.38 -41.70
CA ASP A 45 1.59 -19.82 -41.96
C ASP A 45 1.50 -20.71 -40.70
N ILE A 46 0.90 -20.20 -39.62
CA ILE A 46 0.65 -20.93 -38.36
C ILE A 46 -0.86 -20.99 -38.12
N GLU A 47 -1.36 -22.18 -37.81
CA GLU A 47 -2.75 -22.39 -37.39
C GLU A 47 -2.90 -22.04 -35.90
N TYR A 48 -3.75 -21.07 -35.60
CA TYR A 48 -4.03 -20.60 -34.25
C TYR A 48 -5.48 -20.86 -33.86
N THR A 49 -5.72 -21.22 -32.61
CA THR A 49 -7.01 -20.90 -31.97
C THR A 49 -7.04 -19.44 -31.52
N GLY A 50 -8.23 -18.85 -31.40
CA GLY A 50 -8.41 -17.49 -30.89
C GLY A 50 -7.70 -17.22 -29.56
N ILE A 51 -7.79 -18.19 -28.66
CA ILE A 51 -7.19 -18.13 -27.32
C ILE A 51 -5.66 -18.22 -27.39
N GLU A 52 -5.11 -19.09 -28.23
CA GLU A 52 -3.66 -19.21 -28.40
C GLU A 52 -3.04 -17.95 -29.00
N TYR A 53 -3.66 -17.40 -30.06
CA TYR A 53 -3.20 -16.15 -30.66
C TYR A 53 -3.19 -15.01 -29.63
N LYS A 54 -4.28 -14.86 -28.88
CA LYS A 54 -4.36 -13.84 -27.83
C LYS A 54 -3.27 -14.02 -26.77
N ARG A 55 -3.04 -15.25 -26.32
CA ARG A 55 -1.99 -15.55 -25.33
C ARG A 55 -0.61 -15.16 -25.86
N ASP A 56 -0.30 -15.52 -27.10
CA ASP A 56 0.99 -15.22 -27.74
C ASP A 56 1.14 -13.73 -28.00
N PHE A 57 0.05 -13.05 -28.36
CA PHE A 57 0.00 -11.60 -28.48
C PHE A 57 0.28 -10.90 -27.14
N VAL A 58 -0.40 -11.31 -26.06
CA VAL A 58 -0.17 -10.75 -24.72
C VAL A 58 1.26 -11.01 -24.26
N ASN A 59 1.79 -12.22 -24.50
CA ASN A 59 3.20 -12.53 -24.22
C ASN A 59 4.15 -11.62 -25.01
N SER A 60 3.90 -11.43 -26.31
CA SER A 60 4.71 -10.56 -27.17
C SER A 60 4.67 -9.11 -26.69
N LEU A 61 3.49 -8.61 -26.32
CA LEU A 61 3.32 -7.29 -25.71
C LEU A 61 4.03 -7.20 -24.34
N CYS A 62 4.03 -8.27 -23.55
CA CYS A 62 4.80 -8.36 -22.30
C CYS A 62 6.32 -8.48 -22.54
N MET A 63 6.79 -8.89 -23.72
CA MET A 63 8.23 -8.90 -24.03
C MET A 63 8.73 -7.57 -24.63
N SER A 64 7.86 -6.73 -25.18
CA SER A 64 8.28 -5.44 -25.76
C SER A 64 8.71 -4.40 -24.71
N SER A 65 9.56 -3.44 -25.07
CA SER A 65 9.84 -2.29 -24.20
C SER A 65 8.70 -1.27 -24.32
N TRP A 66 8.20 -0.77 -23.18
CA TRP A 66 7.17 0.27 -23.15
C TRP A 66 7.81 1.61 -22.74
N SER A 67 7.42 2.69 -23.40
CA SER A 67 7.77 4.04 -22.92
C SER A 67 6.96 4.36 -21.65
N PRO A 68 7.54 4.96 -20.59
CA PRO A 68 6.81 5.32 -19.38
C PRO A 68 5.51 6.11 -19.65
N ASN A 69 5.55 7.03 -20.62
CA ASN A 69 4.44 7.90 -21.03
C ASN A 69 3.19 7.11 -21.46
N ILE A 70 3.37 5.86 -21.89
CA ILE A 70 2.29 5.06 -22.47
C ILE A 70 1.77 3.99 -21.52
N VAL A 71 2.44 3.77 -20.39
CA VAL A 71 2.17 2.68 -19.44
C VAL A 71 0.80 2.83 -18.78
N THR A 72 0.42 4.05 -18.39
CA THR A 72 -0.91 4.34 -17.82
C THR A 72 -2.03 3.99 -18.81
N LEU A 73 -1.86 4.34 -20.08
CA LEU A 73 -2.82 4.02 -21.15
C LEU A 73 -2.84 2.51 -21.47
N LEU A 74 -1.69 1.84 -21.43
CA LEU A 74 -1.66 0.38 -21.59
C LEU A 74 -2.38 -0.32 -20.43
N THR A 75 -2.26 0.21 -19.22
CA THR A 75 -2.95 -0.33 -18.05
C THR A 75 -4.45 -0.23 -18.20
N SER A 76 -4.96 0.92 -18.65
CA SER A 76 -6.41 1.06 -18.89
C SER A 76 -6.91 0.10 -19.96
N MET A 77 -6.14 -0.11 -21.03
CA MET A 77 -6.47 -1.09 -22.08
C MET A 77 -6.59 -2.52 -21.52
N PHE A 78 -5.71 -2.92 -20.58
CA PHE A 78 -5.79 -4.25 -19.97
C PHE A 78 -6.99 -4.43 -19.03
N ILE A 79 -7.62 -3.36 -18.54
CA ILE A 79 -8.82 -3.46 -17.68
C ILE A 79 -9.97 -4.12 -18.44
N ASP A 80 -10.15 -3.77 -19.72
CA ASP A 80 -11.24 -4.26 -20.56
C ASP A 80 -10.89 -5.55 -21.32
N MET A 81 -9.72 -6.13 -21.03
CA MET A 81 -9.24 -7.36 -21.64
C MET A 81 -9.45 -8.55 -20.68
N PRO A 82 -10.17 -9.60 -21.08
CA PRO A 82 -10.28 -10.81 -20.28
C PRO A 82 -8.91 -11.47 -20.24
N LEU A 83 -8.29 -11.62 -19.08
CA LEU A 83 -7.01 -12.29 -18.93
C LEU A 83 -7.15 -13.50 -18.02
N THR A 84 -6.41 -14.56 -18.32
CA THR A 84 -6.21 -15.65 -17.37
C THR A 84 -5.43 -15.15 -16.15
N LYS A 85 -5.50 -15.87 -15.02
CA LYS A 85 -4.77 -15.49 -13.80
C LYS A 85 -3.25 -15.37 -14.04
N GLU A 86 -2.70 -16.24 -14.88
CA GLU A 86 -1.28 -16.23 -15.24
C GLU A 86 -0.90 -15.02 -16.10
N GLU A 87 -1.69 -14.73 -17.14
CA GLU A 87 -1.48 -13.55 -17.99
C GLU A 87 -1.59 -12.26 -17.17
N HIS A 88 -2.62 -12.13 -16.35
CA HIS A 88 -2.80 -10.98 -15.48
C HIS A 88 -1.62 -10.81 -14.52
N LEU A 89 -1.12 -11.90 -13.90
CA LEU A 89 0.07 -11.82 -13.05
C LEU A 89 1.32 -11.34 -13.81
N LYS A 90 1.55 -11.85 -15.04
CA LYS A 90 2.65 -11.39 -15.90
C LYS A 90 2.53 -9.89 -16.19
N VAL A 91 1.34 -9.42 -16.56
CA VAL A 91 1.07 -8.00 -16.85
C VAL A 91 1.30 -7.14 -15.60
N VAL A 92 0.75 -7.52 -14.44
CA VAL A 92 0.95 -6.78 -13.17
C VAL A 92 2.43 -6.71 -12.80
N ASN A 93 3.17 -7.81 -12.90
CA ASN A 93 4.61 -7.81 -12.59
C ASN A 93 5.37 -6.87 -13.51
N LYS A 94 5.08 -6.89 -14.82
CA LYS A 94 5.71 -5.99 -15.78
C LYS A 94 5.36 -4.53 -15.50
N LEU A 95 4.08 -4.21 -15.27
CA LEU A 95 3.62 -2.86 -14.93
C LEU A 95 4.30 -2.35 -13.66
N GLY A 96 4.47 -3.20 -12.64
CA GLY A 96 5.19 -2.87 -11.42
C GLY A 96 6.62 -2.37 -11.66
N THR A 97 7.34 -2.93 -12.64
CA THR A 97 8.72 -2.49 -12.98
C THR A 97 8.82 -1.06 -13.51
N TYR A 98 7.70 -0.43 -13.89
CA TYR A 98 7.69 0.95 -14.37
C TYR A 98 7.46 1.98 -13.26
N ILE A 99 7.04 1.57 -12.05
CA ILE A 99 6.86 2.49 -10.91
C ILE A 99 8.17 3.22 -10.60
N GLU A 100 9.30 2.51 -10.59
CA GLU A 100 10.63 3.09 -10.33
C GLU A 100 11.14 4.03 -11.45
N LYS A 101 10.50 4.01 -12.63
CA LYS A 101 10.92 4.80 -13.80
C LYS A 101 10.05 6.05 -14.02
N MET A 102 9.02 6.23 -13.20
CA MET A 102 8.07 7.34 -13.30
C MET A 102 8.46 8.47 -12.36
N THR A 103 8.11 9.69 -12.76
CA THR A 103 8.17 10.86 -11.87
C THR A 103 7.08 10.76 -10.80
N PRO A 104 7.23 11.42 -9.64
CA PRO A 104 6.21 11.40 -8.58
C PRO A 104 4.80 11.75 -9.07
N GLN A 105 4.67 12.74 -9.97
CA GLN A 105 3.38 13.20 -10.49
C GLN A 105 2.69 12.18 -11.43
N GLU A 106 3.45 11.29 -12.07
CA GLU A 106 2.91 10.24 -12.96
C GLU A 106 2.40 9.02 -12.18
N ILE A 107 2.88 8.83 -10.95
CA ILE A 107 2.55 7.66 -10.13
C ILE A 107 1.06 7.60 -9.77
N PRO A 108 0.41 8.66 -9.23
CA PRO A 108 -1.00 8.58 -8.86
C PRO A 108 -1.95 8.13 -9.97
N PRO A 109 -1.96 8.75 -11.18
CA PRO A 109 -2.86 8.30 -12.25
C PRO A 109 -2.53 6.87 -12.71
N PHE A 110 -1.26 6.47 -12.72
CA PHE A 110 -0.87 5.10 -13.04
C PHE A 110 -1.39 4.09 -12.01
N ILE A 111 -1.17 4.35 -10.72
CA ILE A 111 -1.63 3.48 -9.64
C ILE A 111 -3.14 3.39 -9.61
N TYR A 112 -3.86 4.48 -9.88
CA TYR A 112 -5.32 4.43 -10.00
C TYR A 112 -5.78 3.40 -11.05
N GLN A 113 -5.18 3.41 -12.24
CA GLN A 113 -5.50 2.43 -13.29
C GLN A 113 -5.07 1.02 -12.89
N LEU A 114 -3.89 0.87 -12.29
CA LEU A 114 -3.36 -0.42 -11.87
C LEU A 114 -4.21 -1.08 -10.77
N LEU A 115 -4.74 -0.28 -9.83
CA LEU A 115 -5.67 -0.74 -8.80
C LEU A 115 -7.02 -1.17 -9.39
N LYS A 116 -7.52 -0.47 -10.42
CA LYS A 116 -8.71 -0.90 -11.16
C LYS A 116 -8.49 -2.22 -11.88
N PHE A 117 -7.33 -2.37 -12.54
CA PHE A 117 -6.94 -3.62 -13.18
C PHE A 117 -6.87 -4.77 -12.16
N CYS A 118 -6.26 -4.52 -11.01
CA CYS A 118 -6.14 -5.49 -9.91
C CYS A 118 -7.40 -5.59 -9.02
N LYS A 119 -8.60 -5.28 -9.51
CA LYS A 119 -9.84 -5.26 -8.71
C LYS A 119 -10.13 -6.59 -8.01
N HIS A 120 -9.79 -7.71 -8.63
CA HIS A 120 -10.13 -9.04 -8.13
C HIS A 120 -8.96 -9.81 -7.53
N TYR A 121 -7.72 -9.57 -7.98
CA TYR A 121 -6.54 -10.29 -7.50
C TYR A 121 -5.24 -9.51 -7.79
N ASN A 122 -4.12 -9.95 -7.19
CA ASN A 122 -2.76 -9.39 -7.32
C ASN A 122 -2.54 -7.94 -6.82
N ASN A 123 -3.51 -7.27 -6.21
CA ASN A 123 -3.31 -5.93 -5.63
C ASN A 123 -2.19 -5.89 -4.56
N TYR A 124 -1.99 -6.99 -3.82
CA TYR A 124 -0.89 -7.09 -2.87
C TYR A 124 0.49 -6.85 -3.52
N LYS A 125 0.68 -7.21 -4.80
CA LYS A 125 1.92 -6.93 -5.56
C LYS A 125 2.09 -5.44 -5.81
N VAL A 126 1.02 -4.75 -6.14
CA VAL A 126 1.03 -3.29 -6.37
C VAL A 126 1.46 -2.58 -5.10
N ILE A 127 0.85 -2.92 -3.96
CA ILE A 127 1.18 -2.34 -2.66
C ILE A 127 2.64 -2.68 -2.26
N LEU A 128 3.10 -3.91 -2.54
CA LEU A 128 4.49 -4.30 -2.29
C LEU A 128 5.50 -3.48 -3.10
N VAL A 129 5.25 -3.27 -4.39
CA VAL A 129 6.15 -2.46 -5.24
C VAL A 129 6.13 -1.01 -4.79
N LEU A 130 4.97 -0.46 -4.45
CA LEU A 130 4.87 0.89 -3.89
C LEU A 130 5.66 1.03 -2.58
N ARG A 131 5.61 0.02 -1.72
CA ARG A 131 6.42 -0.01 -0.51
C ARG A 131 7.93 0.04 -0.83
N ILE A 132 8.40 -0.78 -1.76
CA ILE A 132 9.81 -0.82 -2.18
C ILE A 132 10.24 0.55 -2.74
N TYR A 133 9.41 1.14 -3.61
CA TYR A 133 9.63 2.47 -4.18
C TYR A 133 9.78 3.55 -3.10
N ASN A 134 8.84 3.60 -2.15
CA ASN A 134 8.87 4.60 -1.08
C ASN A 134 10.10 4.41 -0.17
N ASN A 135 10.48 3.17 0.14
CA ASN A 135 11.69 2.91 0.93
C ASN A 135 12.96 3.34 0.22
N ALA A 136 13.04 3.18 -1.11
CA ALA A 136 14.16 3.67 -1.90
C ALA A 136 14.26 5.21 -1.84
N ASN A 137 13.13 5.91 -1.97
CA ASN A 137 13.08 7.38 -1.89
C ASN A 137 13.46 7.90 -0.48
N LEU A 138 12.94 7.27 0.58
CA LEU A 138 13.26 7.62 1.96
C LEU A 138 14.76 7.48 2.25
N ASN A 139 15.37 6.38 1.80
CA ASN A 139 16.79 6.14 2.00
C ASN A 139 17.66 7.08 1.15
N GLY A 140 17.24 7.38 -0.08
CA GLY A 140 17.89 8.38 -0.95
C GLY A 140 17.96 9.75 -0.27
N ASN A 141 16.82 10.23 0.27
CA ASN A 141 16.73 11.53 0.95
C ASN A 141 17.48 11.56 2.29
N SER A 142 17.64 10.43 2.98
CA SER A 142 18.39 10.36 4.24
C SER A 142 19.90 10.52 4.08
N SER A 143 20.44 10.27 2.87
CA SER A 143 21.88 10.38 2.59
C SER A 143 22.35 11.81 2.30
N SER A 144 21.43 12.76 2.10
CA SER A 144 21.74 14.19 1.91
C SER A 144 21.66 15.03 3.20
N ASP A 145 21.04 14.54 4.26
CA ASP A 145 20.68 15.34 5.45
C ASP A 145 21.58 15.08 6.69
N SER A 146 22.80 14.59 6.51
CA SER A 146 23.75 14.39 7.62
C SER A 146 24.39 15.69 8.12
N THR A 147 23.66 16.79 8.21
CA THR A 147 24.08 18.02 8.89
C THR A 147 23.04 18.44 9.93
N ASN A 148 23.41 18.22 11.19
CA ASN A 148 22.72 18.72 12.39
C ASN A 148 22.19 20.15 12.20
N THR A 149 20.90 20.30 12.00
CA THR A 149 20.23 21.60 12.14
C THR A 149 18.91 21.42 12.88
N ASN A 150 18.68 22.36 13.80
CA ASN A 150 17.58 22.34 14.74
C ASN A 150 16.21 22.34 14.01
N ASP A 151 15.30 21.57 14.59
CA ASP A 151 13.98 21.12 14.12
C ASP A 151 12.91 22.23 13.94
N PHE A 152 13.21 23.32 13.22
CA PHE A 152 12.19 24.36 12.98
C PHE A 152 12.11 24.99 11.59
N ASP A 153 13.10 24.88 10.69
CA ASP A 153 13.01 25.46 9.34
C ASP A 153 13.71 24.58 8.29
N LEU A 154 13.23 23.35 8.11
CA LEU A 154 13.55 22.60 6.89
C LEU A 154 12.65 23.17 5.78
N ILE A 155 13.25 24.00 4.93
CA ILE A 155 12.67 24.35 3.63
C ILE A 155 12.48 23.01 2.90
N GLU A 156 11.25 22.51 2.85
CA GLU A 156 10.89 21.37 2.01
C GLU A 156 11.30 21.73 0.57
N THR A 157 12.28 21.01 0.04
CA THR A 157 12.64 21.11 -1.36
C THR A 157 11.41 20.75 -2.19
N THR A 158 11.21 21.43 -3.32
CA THR A 158 10.05 21.22 -4.21
C THR A 158 9.86 19.74 -4.58
N ASP A 159 10.96 19.01 -4.79
CA ASP A 159 10.96 17.59 -5.13
C ASP A 159 10.44 16.68 -4.00
N ASN A 160 10.66 17.07 -2.74
CA ASN A 160 10.11 16.36 -1.58
C ASN A 160 8.60 16.59 -1.47
N GLN A 161 8.15 17.81 -1.75
CA GLN A 161 6.71 18.15 -1.70
C GLN A 161 5.91 17.37 -2.76
N GLU A 162 6.40 17.31 -4.00
CA GLU A 162 5.75 16.54 -5.07
C GLU A 162 5.63 15.05 -4.72
N THR A 163 6.65 14.49 -4.07
CA THR A 163 6.65 13.10 -3.61
C THR A 163 5.60 12.88 -2.51
N VAL A 164 5.51 13.79 -1.54
CA VAL A 164 4.53 13.73 -0.45
C VAL A 164 3.09 13.84 -0.98
N GLU A 165 2.85 14.73 -1.94
CA GLU A 165 1.54 14.90 -2.59
C GLU A 165 1.14 13.68 -3.42
N ALA A 166 2.08 13.14 -4.20
CA ALA A 166 1.88 11.92 -4.97
C ALA A 166 1.51 10.74 -4.07
N GLU A 167 2.26 10.53 -2.99
CA GLU A 167 2.02 9.47 -2.02
C GLU A 167 0.64 9.64 -1.34
N SER A 168 0.27 10.87 -0.97
CA SER A 168 -1.04 11.16 -0.38
C SER A 168 -2.19 10.83 -1.34
N THR A 169 -2.01 11.11 -2.63
CA THR A 169 -2.99 10.77 -3.68
C THR A 169 -3.06 9.25 -3.90
N VAL A 170 -1.94 8.55 -3.84
CA VAL A 170 -1.90 7.08 -3.89
C VAL A 170 -2.65 6.46 -2.72
N LEU A 171 -2.45 6.95 -1.49
CA LEU A 171 -3.19 6.50 -0.32
C LEU A 171 -4.70 6.74 -0.48
N TYR A 172 -5.10 7.88 -1.04
CA TYR A 172 -6.50 8.17 -1.36
C TYR A 172 -7.10 7.18 -2.38
N HIS A 173 -6.35 6.80 -3.42
CA HIS A 173 -6.81 5.79 -4.37
C HIS A 173 -6.97 4.41 -3.72
N ILE A 174 -6.05 4.01 -2.84
CA ILE A 174 -6.16 2.76 -2.06
C ILE A 174 -7.39 2.80 -1.16
N HIS A 175 -7.62 3.91 -0.44
CA HIS A 175 -8.82 4.10 0.38
C HIS A 175 -10.10 3.96 -0.43
N THR A 176 -10.14 4.55 -1.62
CA THR A 176 -11.31 4.51 -2.52
C THR A 176 -11.61 3.05 -2.92
N VAL A 177 -10.59 2.30 -3.33
CA VAL A 177 -10.72 0.89 -3.70
C VAL A 177 -11.20 0.03 -2.53
N ALA A 178 -10.68 0.29 -1.33
CA ALA A 178 -11.13 -0.38 -0.12
C ALA A 178 -12.58 -0.04 0.25
N SER A 179 -12.98 1.22 0.09
CA SER A 179 -14.36 1.68 0.35
C SER A 179 -15.37 1.04 -0.60
N LEU A 180 -14.96 0.76 -1.84
CA LEU A 180 -15.78 0.04 -2.83
C LEU A 180 -15.91 -1.48 -2.55
N GLY A 181 -15.20 -2.00 -1.55
CA GLY A 181 -15.30 -3.41 -1.15
C GLY A 181 -14.68 -4.39 -2.15
N HIS A 182 -13.68 -3.94 -2.93
CA HIS A 182 -12.99 -4.81 -3.88
C HIS A 182 -12.28 -5.98 -3.17
N ASP A 183 -12.43 -7.21 -3.69
CA ASP A 183 -11.88 -8.43 -3.08
C ASP A 183 -10.36 -8.38 -2.93
N CYS A 184 -9.70 -7.60 -3.78
CA CYS A 184 -8.26 -7.44 -3.75
C CYS A 184 -7.70 -6.87 -2.44
N ILE A 185 -8.51 -6.16 -1.65
CA ILE A 185 -8.14 -5.69 -0.31
C ILE A 185 -8.18 -6.84 0.70
N LYS A 186 -9.17 -7.72 0.61
CA LYS A 186 -9.23 -8.93 1.46
C LYS A 186 -8.06 -9.85 1.17
N ASP A 187 -7.74 -10.06 -0.11
CA ASP A 187 -6.57 -10.84 -0.52
C ASP A 187 -5.26 -10.24 0.01
N TYR A 188 -5.13 -8.92 -0.05
CA TYR A 188 -4.00 -8.20 0.53
C TYR A 188 -3.91 -8.44 2.05
N LEU A 189 -4.98 -8.21 2.82
CA LEU A 189 -4.98 -8.43 4.27
C LEU A 189 -4.69 -9.90 4.65
N ASN A 190 -5.22 -10.85 3.87
CA ASN A 190 -4.92 -12.27 4.04
C ASN A 190 -3.43 -12.58 3.78
N SER A 191 -2.81 -11.95 2.78
CA SER A 191 -1.38 -12.09 2.54
C SER A 191 -0.52 -11.58 3.71
N LEU A 192 -0.95 -10.49 4.36
CA LEU A 192 -0.26 -9.94 5.54
C LEU A 192 -0.34 -10.86 6.75
N LYS A 193 -1.48 -11.55 6.95
CA LYS A 193 -1.63 -12.56 8.01
C LYS A 193 -0.61 -13.70 7.89
N ASN A 194 -0.18 -14.03 6.67
CA ASN A 194 0.85 -15.06 6.43
C ASN A 194 2.27 -14.61 6.77
N VAL A 195 2.53 -13.30 6.87
CA VAL A 195 3.86 -12.73 7.16
C VAL A 195 3.97 -12.10 8.55
N LEU A 196 2.99 -12.35 9.45
CA LEU A 196 3.03 -11.87 10.84
C LEU A 196 4.28 -12.32 11.63
N ARG A 197 4.99 -13.34 11.14
CA ARG A 197 6.27 -13.80 11.72
C ARG A 197 7.44 -12.87 11.43
N CYS A 198 7.27 -11.93 10.50
CA CYS A 198 8.27 -10.96 10.08
C CYS A 198 7.75 -9.55 10.40
N PRO A 199 7.89 -9.07 11.66
CA PRO A 199 7.32 -7.80 12.08
C PRO A 199 7.87 -6.62 11.26
N GLU A 200 9.11 -6.69 10.80
CA GLU A 200 9.76 -5.69 9.92
C GLU A 200 9.01 -5.47 8.59
N PHE A 201 8.24 -6.45 8.11
CA PHE A 201 7.46 -6.29 6.89
C PHE A 201 6.23 -5.41 7.13
N ILE A 202 5.59 -5.56 8.30
CA ILE A 202 4.36 -4.84 8.68
C ILE A 202 4.69 -3.48 9.30
N LEU A 203 5.72 -3.43 10.15
CA LEU A 203 6.23 -2.24 10.83
C LEU A 203 7.16 -1.46 9.91
N ASP A 204 6.60 -1.03 8.79
CA ASP A 204 7.23 -0.23 7.77
C ASP A 204 6.40 1.05 7.57
N PRO A 205 7.01 2.23 7.39
CA PRO A 205 6.25 3.48 7.37
C PRO A 205 5.13 3.51 6.33
N PHE A 206 5.42 3.15 5.08
CA PHE A 206 4.43 3.18 4.00
C PHE A 206 3.37 2.10 4.20
N GLN A 207 3.80 0.90 4.60
CA GLN A 207 2.89 -0.20 4.90
C GLN A 207 1.90 0.15 6.03
N LEU A 208 2.37 0.82 7.09
CA LEU A 208 1.51 1.30 8.18
C LEU A 208 0.58 2.42 7.72
N MET A 209 1.03 3.35 6.87
CA MET A 209 0.16 4.39 6.32
C MET A 209 -0.98 3.80 5.48
N VAL A 210 -0.70 2.80 4.65
CA VAL A 210 -1.73 2.05 3.91
C VAL A 210 -2.70 1.37 4.88
N LEU A 211 -2.21 0.67 5.89
CA LEU A 211 -3.05 -0.02 6.87
C LEU A 211 -3.92 0.97 7.66
N PHE A 212 -3.37 2.05 8.20
CA PHE A 212 -4.15 3.05 8.93
C PHE A 212 -5.16 3.75 8.03
N THR A 213 -4.81 4.01 6.78
CA THR A 213 -5.76 4.53 5.78
C THR A 213 -6.94 3.58 5.57
N ILE A 214 -6.71 2.27 5.44
CA ILE A 214 -7.79 1.30 5.25
C ILE A 214 -8.58 1.10 6.57
N SER A 215 -7.95 1.27 7.73
CA SER A 215 -8.59 1.09 9.04
C SER A 215 -9.70 2.09 9.33
N THR A 216 -9.76 3.22 8.62
CA THR A 216 -10.88 4.17 8.73
C THR A 216 -12.21 3.59 8.24
N ILE A 217 -12.16 2.50 7.47
CA ILE A 217 -13.33 1.77 6.98
C ILE A 217 -13.75 0.76 8.06
N PRO A 218 -14.96 0.88 8.65
CA PRO A 218 -15.32 0.16 9.88
C PRO A 218 -15.17 -1.37 9.83
N HIS A 219 -15.44 -2.00 8.68
CA HIS A 219 -15.36 -3.46 8.56
C HIS A 219 -13.92 -4.00 8.40
N TYR A 220 -12.93 -3.13 8.16
CA TYR A 220 -11.52 -3.52 8.11
C TYR A 220 -10.74 -3.17 9.38
N GLU A 221 -11.25 -2.23 10.19
CA GLU A 221 -10.57 -1.69 11.38
C GLU A 221 -10.03 -2.79 12.30
N GLU A 222 -10.91 -3.68 12.79
CA GLU A 222 -10.54 -4.77 13.69
C GLU A 222 -9.50 -5.71 13.05
N THR A 223 -9.71 -6.08 11.79
CA THR A 223 -8.79 -6.97 11.06
C THR A 223 -7.39 -6.36 10.93
N ILE A 224 -7.30 -5.05 10.70
CA ILE A 224 -6.04 -4.34 10.57
C ILE A 224 -5.33 -4.23 11.91
N PHE A 225 -6.05 -3.91 12.98
CA PHE A 225 -5.46 -3.85 14.31
C PHE A 225 -5.00 -5.22 14.81
N ASP A 226 -5.68 -6.30 14.42
CA ASP A 226 -5.23 -7.67 14.65
C ASP A 226 -4.07 -8.12 13.75
N ILE A 227 -3.67 -7.33 12.75
CA ILE A 227 -2.42 -7.51 12.00
C ILE A 227 -1.28 -6.71 12.66
N ILE A 228 -1.51 -5.42 12.95
CA ILE A 228 -0.47 -4.52 13.46
C ILE A 228 -0.05 -4.89 14.88
N ARG A 229 -1.02 -5.09 15.79
CA ARG A 229 -0.73 -5.29 17.22
C ARG A 229 0.13 -6.52 17.49
N PRO A 230 -0.13 -7.72 16.92
CA PRO A 230 0.77 -8.86 17.12
C PRO A 230 2.20 -8.62 16.66
N CYS A 231 2.40 -7.83 15.60
CA CYS A 231 3.74 -7.46 15.13
C CYS A 231 4.48 -6.54 16.13
N ILE A 232 3.77 -5.59 16.75
CA ILE A 232 4.33 -4.74 17.82
C ILE A 232 4.71 -5.58 19.04
N VAL A 233 3.80 -6.43 19.51
CA VAL A 233 4.04 -7.33 20.65
C VAL A 233 5.26 -8.22 20.37
N ARG A 234 5.33 -8.79 19.17
CA ARG A 234 6.46 -9.62 18.76
C ARG A 234 7.76 -8.84 18.72
N SER A 235 7.76 -7.63 18.16
CA SER A 235 8.95 -6.76 18.15
C SER A 235 9.45 -6.46 19.57
N TYR A 236 8.54 -6.22 20.53
CA TYR A 236 8.93 -6.05 21.93
C TYR A 236 9.51 -7.32 22.56
N GLN A 237 8.95 -8.49 22.26
CA GLN A 237 9.47 -9.78 22.73
C GLN A 237 10.85 -10.08 22.13
N GLU A 238 11.04 -9.82 20.84
CA GLU A 238 12.32 -9.99 20.14
C GLU A 238 13.38 -9.05 20.71
N ASN A 239 13.02 -7.79 20.98
CA ASN A 239 13.92 -6.84 21.63
C ASN A 239 14.31 -7.26 23.06
N GLN A 240 13.38 -7.80 23.86
CA GLN A 240 13.71 -8.38 25.17
C GLN A 240 14.70 -9.55 25.04
N LYS A 241 14.45 -10.49 24.12
CA LYS A 241 15.38 -11.62 23.87
C LYS A 241 16.77 -11.14 23.46
N ARG A 242 16.82 -10.09 22.63
CA ARG A 242 18.06 -9.46 22.17
C ARG A 242 18.90 -8.87 23.30
N GLN A 243 18.26 -8.35 24.36
CA GLN A 243 18.96 -7.84 25.54
C GLN A 243 19.64 -8.95 26.35
N HIS A 244 19.12 -10.18 26.28
CA HIS A 244 19.59 -11.30 27.09
C HIS A 244 20.40 -12.36 26.33
N SER A 245 20.57 -12.22 25.00
CA SER A 245 21.26 -13.23 24.18
C SER A 245 22.21 -12.62 23.14
N CYS A 246 23.50 -12.95 23.25
CA CYS A 246 24.50 -12.55 22.27
C CYS A 246 24.29 -13.23 20.92
N TRP A 247 23.99 -14.53 20.92
CA TRP A 247 23.66 -15.28 19.72
C TRP A 247 22.47 -14.67 18.98
N PHE A 248 21.42 -14.26 19.70
CA PHE A 248 20.25 -13.62 19.09
C PHE A 248 20.60 -12.28 18.44
N ARG A 249 21.55 -11.52 19.01
CA ARG A 249 22.05 -10.27 18.41
C ARG A 249 22.83 -10.48 17.12
N GLU A 250 23.48 -11.63 16.96
CA GLU A 250 24.27 -11.97 15.78
C GLU A 250 23.41 -12.55 14.64
N VAL A 251 22.38 -13.33 15.00
CA VAL A 251 21.54 -14.03 14.01
C VAL A 251 20.38 -13.17 13.50
N VAL A 252 19.84 -12.26 14.33
CA VAL A 252 18.69 -11.43 13.97
C VAL A 252 19.16 -10.01 13.63
N SER A 253 18.73 -9.52 12.46
CA SER A 253 18.93 -8.14 12.01
C SER A 253 18.45 -7.12 13.05
N THR A 254 18.95 -5.89 12.95
CA THR A 254 18.48 -4.78 13.78
C THR A 254 16.98 -4.57 13.63
N CYS A 255 16.20 -5.03 14.61
CA CYS A 255 14.79 -4.73 14.72
C CYS A 255 14.61 -3.22 14.96
N HIS A 256 13.97 -2.52 14.02
CA HIS A 256 13.50 -1.15 14.23
C HIS A 256 12.51 -1.13 15.40
N LYS A 257 12.61 -0.13 16.28
CA LYS A 257 11.71 -0.04 17.42
C LYS A 257 10.33 0.42 16.95
N PRO A 258 9.22 -0.17 17.43
CA PRO A 258 7.88 0.27 17.07
C PRO A 258 7.65 1.77 17.29
N GLU A 259 8.26 2.33 18.35
CA GLU A 259 8.21 3.75 18.67
C GLU A 259 8.82 4.63 17.56
N GLU A 260 9.95 4.21 16.98
CA GLU A 260 10.66 4.97 15.94
C GLU A 260 9.85 4.97 14.65
N VAL A 261 9.36 3.80 14.23
CA VAL A 261 8.56 3.65 13.00
C VAL A 261 7.23 4.40 13.12
N LEU A 262 6.47 4.23 14.20
CA LEU A 262 5.19 4.92 14.37
C LEU A 262 5.37 6.42 14.57
N SER A 263 6.45 6.86 15.21
CA SER A 263 6.82 8.28 15.26
C SER A 263 7.04 8.85 13.86
N GLN A 264 7.74 8.11 12.99
CA GLN A 264 7.97 8.52 11.61
C GLN A 264 6.66 8.58 10.81
N VAL A 265 5.78 7.58 10.96
CA VAL A 265 4.45 7.58 10.34
C VAL A 265 3.62 8.79 10.79
N VAL A 266 3.63 9.11 12.09
CA VAL A 266 2.96 10.31 12.61
C VAL A 266 3.54 11.55 11.94
N LYS A 267 4.88 11.70 11.87
CA LYS A 267 5.55 12.84 11.23
C LYS A 267 5.12 13.01 9.78
N PHE A 268 5.15 11.93 8.99
CA PHE A 268 4.75 11.94 7.57
C PHE A 268 3.26 12.20 7.35
N SER A 269 2.43 12.03 8.36
CA SER A 269 0.97 12.16 8.24
C SER A 269 0.42 13.52 8.68
N LEU A 270 1.28 14.42 9.15
CA LEU A 270 0.84 15.73 9.66
C LEU A 270 0.36 16.67 8.55
N GLN A 271 0.92 16.58 7.34
CA GLN A 271 0.47 17.30 6.15
C GLN A 271 -0.51 16.41 5.37
N ASP A 272 -1.76 16.86 5.20
CA ASP A 272 -2.76 16.35 4.24
C ASP A 272 -3.09 14.84 4.24
N ARG A 273 -2.77 14.10 5.31
CA ARG A 273 -3.09 12.67 5.47
C ARG A 273 -4.05 12.40 6.63
N ASP A 274 -5.20 13.07 6.64
CA ASP A 274 -6.17 12.98 7.74
C ASP A 274 -6.70 11.56 7.99
N LEU A 275 -6.86 10.74 6.94
CA LEU A 275 -7.27 9.34 7.09
C LEU A 275 -6.26 8.51 7.88
N VAL A 276 -4.96 8.70 7.62
CA VAL A 276 -3.90 8.03 8.38
C VAL A 276 -3.94 8.48 9.85
N ILE A 277 -4.10 9.77 10.10
CA ILE A 277 -4.20 10.33 11.45
C ILE A 277 -5.40 9.75 12.20
N GLN A 278 -6.56 9.64 11.54
CA GLN A 278 -7.74 9.01 12.13
C GLN A 278 -7.47 7.55 12.53
N GLY A 279 -6.88 6.76 11.63
CA GLY A 279 -6.49 5.37 11.93
C GLY A 279 -5.49 5.27 13.09
N LEU A 280 -4.50 6.17 13.14
CA LEU A 280 -3.52 6.25 14.23
C LEU A 280 -4.17 6.61 15.57
N VAL A 281 -5.11 7.56 15.60
CA VAL A 281 -5.84 7.93 16.81
C VAL A 281 -6.64 6.74 17.34
N ASN A 282 -7.42 6.09 16.48
CA ASN A 282 -8.19 4.90 16.85
C ASN A 282 -7.27 3.81 17.39
N PHE A 283 -6.15 3.56 16.71
CA PHE A 283 -5.16 2.58 17.16
C PHE A 283 -4.51 2.95 18.50
N GLY A 284 -4.23 4.24 18.73
CA GLY A 284 -3.74 4.73 20.02
C GLY A 284 -4.68 4.38 21.17
N PHE A 285 -5.99 4.55 20.96
CA PHE A 285 -6.99 4.13 21.95
C PHE A 285 -7.11 2.61 22.12
N VAL A 286 -6.92 1.84 21.04
CA VAL A 286 -6.86 0.37 21.11
C VAL A 286 -5.69 -0.08 21.97
N LEU A 287 -4.51 0.52 21.80
CA LEU A 287 -3.33 0.23 22.62
C LEU A 287 -3.57 0.57 24.10
N LEU A 288 -4.15 1.73 24.40
CA LEU A 288 -4.50 2.11 25.79
C LEU A 288 -5.61 1.25 26.41
N GLY A 289 -6.46 0.63 25.58
CA GLY A 289 -7.55 -0.23 26.01
C GLY A 289 -7.12 -1.63 26.44
N ILE A 290 -5.85 -2.00 26.28
CA ILE A 290 -5.34 -3.32 26.65
C ILE A 290 -5.38 -3.47 28.17
N GLY A 291 -6.16 -4.44 28.66
CA GLY A 291 -6.19 -4.77 30.09
C GLY A 291 -4.89 -5.44 30.52
N SER A 292 -4.36 -5.08 31.70
CA SER A 292 -3.31 -5.88 32.32
C SER A 292 -3.94 -7.18 32.83
N ALA A 293 -3.46 -8.31 32.32
CA ALA A 293 -3.75 -9.59 32.96
C ALA A 293 -3.19 -9.53 34.39
N LEU A 294 -4.01 -9.88 35.40
CA LEU A 294 -3.72 -9.95 36.85
C LEU A 294 -2.21 -9.97 37.19
N GLY A 295 -1.55 -8.81 37.18
CA GLY A 295 -0.09 -8.68 37.21
C GLY A 295 0.44 -7.48 36.39
N ARG A 296 1.73 -7.13 36.58
CA ARG A 296 2.42 -6.16 35.70
C ARG A 296 2.87 -6.86 34.43
N ASP A 297 2.09 -6.73 33.37
CA ASP A 297 2.52 -7.12 32.03
C ASP A 297 3.35 -5.98 31.41
N LEU A 298 4.67 -6.16 31.40
CA LEU A 298 5.63 -5.21 30.81
C LEU A 298 5.34 -4.93 29.32
N ILE A 299 4.72 -5.88 28.60
CA ILE A 299 4.36 -5.71 27.20
C ILE A 299 3.09 -4.86 27.07
N ALA A 300 2.14 -5.01 27.99
CA ALA A 300 0.98 -4.13 28.08
C ALA A 300 1.41 -2.68 28.38
N GLU A 301 2.31 -2.47 29.33
CA GLU A 301 2.85 -1.14 29.66
C GLU A 301 3.55 -0.47 28.45
N LYS A 302 4.33 -1.24 27.67
CA LYS A 302 4.94 -0.74 26.44
C LYS A 302 3.91 -0.35 25.38
N GLN A 303 2.85 -1.13 25.23
CA GLN A 303 1.76 -0.78 24.32
C GLN A 303 1.02 0.49 24.78
N TRP A 304 0.78 0.66 26.09
CA TRP A 304 0.20 1.90 26.62
C TRP A 304 1.11 3.10 26.35
N SER A 305 2.41 2.96 26.59
CA SER A 305 3.39 4.01 26.31
C SER A 305 3.42 4.40 24.82
N LEU A 306 3.32 3.42 23.93
CA LEU A 306 3.24 3.64 22.50
C LEU A 306 1.93 4.36 22.10
N GLY A 307 0.79 3.94 22.66
CA GLY A 307 -0.50 4.62 22.46
C GLY A 307 -0.46 6.08 22.91
N ASN A 308 0.11 6.34 24.09
CA ASN A 308 0.35 7.70 24.59
C ASN A 308 1.23 8.51 23.64
N MET A 309 2.35 7.94 23.18
CA MET A 309 3.26 8.60 22.25
C MET A 309 2.54 9.03 20.96
N ILE A 310 1.73 8.13 20.37
CA ILE A 310 0.96 8.43 19.15
C ILE A 310 0.00 9.60 19.40
N LEU A 311 -0.86 9.49 20.42
CA LEU A 311 -1.89 10.50 20.71
C LEU A 311 -1.27 11.86 21.03
N LEU A 312 -0.24 11.89 21.89
CA LEU A 312 0.43 13.15 22.28
C LEU A 312 1.09 13.83 21.08
N LYS A 313 1.77 13.08 20.21
CA LYS A 313 2.40 13.67 19.01
C LYS A 313 1.37 14.26 18.05
N ILE A 314 0.21 13.60 17.90
CA ILE A 314 -0.88 14.10 17.04
C ILE A 314 -1.51 15.36 17.65
N ILE A 315 -1.89 15.34 18.92
CA ILE A 315 -2.53 16.48 19.62
C ILE A 315 -1.62 17.73 19.56
N LYS A 316 -0.31 17.56 19.77
CA LYS A 316 0.66 18.66 19.76
C LYS A 316 0.75 19.37 18.41
N ARG A 317 0.44 18.68 17.31
CA ARG A 317 0.62 19.19 15.94
C ARG A 317 -0.71 19.51 15.25
N LYS A 318 -1.79 18.74 15.48
CA LYS A 318 -3.13 18.94 14.89
C LYS A 318 -4.16 19.36 15.95
N ARG A 319 -4.28 20.68 16.15
CA ARG A 319 -5.17 21.29 17.16
C ARG A 319 -6.65 20.98 16.97
N ASN A 320 -7.10 20.82 15.72
CA ASN A 320 -8.50 20.47 15.40
C ASN A 320 -8.90 19.09 15.93
N ILE A 321 -7.97 18.14 16.01
CA ILE A 321 -8.22 16.77 16.49
C ILE A 321 -8.11 16.68 18.03
N ALA A 322 -7.39 17.62 18.66
CA ALA A 322 -7.14 17.65 20.09
C ALA A 322 -8.42 17.56 20.95
N SER A 323 -9.44 18.35 20.63
CA SER A 323 -10.71 18.37 21.37
C SER A 323 -11.37 16.99 21.39
N THR A 324 -11.42 16.32 20.24
CA THR A 324 -12.04 14.99 20.10
C THR A 324 -11.26 13.94 20.87
N VAL A 325 -9.92 13.96 20.80
CA VAL A 325 -9.08 13.00 21.54
C VAL A 325 -9.23 13.20 23.06
N ILE A 326 -9.19 14.45 23.53
CA ILE A 326 -9.37 14.76 24.96
C ILE A 326 -10.76 14.32 25.44
N GLN A 327 -11.81 14.59 24.66
CA GLN A 327 -13.16 14.15 24.99
C GLN A 327 -13.27 12.62 25.08
N THR A 328 -12.67 11.89 24.14
CA THR A 328 -12.64 10.41 24.17
C THR A 328 -11.84 9.88 25.36
N LEU A 329 -10.71 10.50 25.72
CA LEU A 329 -9.97 10.19 26.94
C LEU A 329 -10.84 10.38 28.19
N CYS A 330 -11.50 11.53 28.32
CA CYS A 330 -12.40 11.81 29.44
C CYS A 330 -13.55 10.79 29.53
N ASN A 331 -14.17 10.44 28.40
CA ASN A 331 -15.23 9.44 28.36
C ASN A 331 -14.74 8.07 28.88
N HIS A 332 -13.55 7.64 28.47
CA HIS A 332 -12.96 6.39 28.97
C HIS A 332 -12.61 6.45 30.46
N ILE A 333 -12.14 7.60 30.97
CA ILE A 333 -11.85 7.81 32.39
C ILE A 333 -13.11 7.68 33.24
N VAL A 334 -14.24 8.21 32.78
CA VAL A 334 -15.51 8.18 33.51
C VAL A 334 -16.19 6.81 33.45
N THR A 335 -16.02 6.07 32.34
CA THR A 335 -16.80 4.85 32.08
C THR A 335 -16.09 3.52 32.39
N ARG A 336 -14.75 3.48 32.45
CA ARG A 336 -13.98 2.23 32.59
C ARG A 336 -13.40 2.01 33.98
N GLN A 337 -13.10 0.76 34.32
CA GLN A 337 -12.52 0.36 35.62
C GLN A 337 -10.97 0.43 35.66
N ASN A 338 -10.28 0.36 34.51
CA ASN A 338 -8.82 0.47 34.39
C ASN A 338 -8.45 1.82 33.78
N VAL A 339 -8.21 2.81 34.65
CA VAL A 339 -8.21 4.23 34.28
C VAL A 339 -6.82 4.89 34.30
N SER A 340 -5.83 4.26 34.95
CA SER A 340 -4.51 4.88 35.18
C SER A 340 -3.81 5.26 33.89
N GLN A 341 -3.84 4.40 32.88
CA GLN A 341 -3.19 4.65 31.60
C GLN A 341 -3.83 5.81 30.81
N TYR A 342 -5.15 6.00 30.92
CA TYR A 342 -5.84 7.14 30.31
C TYR A 342 -5.57 8.44 31.06
N ILE A 343 -5.50 8.40 32.41
CA ILE A 343 -5.11 9.54 33.24
C ILE A 343 -3.67 9.96 32.93
N ASP A 344 -2.76 9.00 32.81
CA ASP A 344 -1.35 9.28 32.54
C ASP A 344 -1.16 9.89 31.15
N CYS A 345 -1.96 9.47 30.15
CA CYS A 345 -2.03 10.14 28.84
C CYS A 345 -2.46 11.61 28.96
N LEU A 346 -3.46 11.91 29.79
CA LEU A 346 -3.99 13.26 29.98
C LEU A 346 -3.01 14.18 30.73
N LYS A 347 -2.20 13.61 31.62
CA LYS A 347 -1.24 14.36 32.46
C LYS A 347 0.01 14.81 31.72
N MET A 348 0.35 14.23 30.57
CA MET A 348 1.54 14.60 29.81
C MET A 348 1.21 15.75 28.84
N PRO A 349 1.69 16.98 29.09
CA PRO A 349 1.47 18.11 28.17
C PRO A 349 2.24 17.99 26.86
#